data_AF-A0AAE1VDZ7-F1
#
_entry.id   AF-A0AAE1VDZ7-F1
#
_cell.length_a   1.000
_cell.length_b   1.000
_cell.length_c   1.000
_cell.angle_alpha   90.00
_cell.angle_beta   90.00
_cell.angle_gamma   90.00
#
_symmetry.space_group_name_H-M   'P 1'
#
loop_
_entity.id
_entity.type
_entity.pdbx_description
1 polymer ?
#
loop_
_entity_poly.entity_id
_entity_poly.type
_entity_poly.pdbx_seq_one_letter_code
_entity_poly.pdbx_strand_id
1 'polypeptide(L)'
;MKALLCYTIIFGTNPLTQIVHGRKLSYLDPGGLTRRTASFRIRDIHPSHYGRIFPIDTSEGINVGLIGSLAIHTMLFLDYMDISLDA
;
A
#
# COMPACT_ATOMS: atom_id res chain seq x y z
N MET A 1 3.00 2.15 -10.99
CA MET A 1 2.12 2.94 -10.08
C MET A 1 2.91 3.39 -8.86
N LYS A 2 2.53 4.52 -8.28
CA LYS A 2 3.16 5.04 -7.06
C LYS A 2 2.34 4.61 -5.86
N ALA A 3 2.99 4.01 -4.88
CA ALA A 3 2.43 3.80 -3.55
C ALA A 3 3.00 4.85 -2.61
N LEU A 4 2.13 5.57 -1.90
CA LEU A 4 2.53 6.54 -0.88
C LEU A 4 2.27 5.98 0.51
N LEU A 5 3.00 6.49 1.50
CA LEU A 5 2.71 6.20 2.89
C LEU A 5 1.34 6.76 3.29
N CYS A 6 0.54 5.95 3.98
CA CYS A 6 -0.79 6.37 4.42
C CYS A 6 -0.68 7.22 5.70
N TYR A 7 -0.92 8.52 5.58
CA TYR A 7 -0.86 9.48 6.70
C TYR A 7 -2.15 9.54 7.56
N THR A 8 -2.99 8.50 7.59
CA THR A 8 -4.18 8.51 8.46
C THR A 8 -3.85 8.52 9.94
N ILE A 9 -4.81 8.99 10.75
CA ILE A 9 -4.71 9.11 12.21
C ILE A 9 -4.35 7.76 12.83
N ILE A 10 -3.27 7.73 13.59
CA ILE A 10 -2.81 6.54 14.31
C ILE A 10 -3.75 6.28 15.49
N PHE A 11 -4.42 5.13 15.48
CA PHE A 11 -5.26 4.68 16.59
C PHE A 11 -4.39 4.02 17.67
N GLY A 12 -4.32 4.64 18.85
CA GLY A 12 -3.44 4.25 19.96
C GLY A 12 -3.96 3.10 20.81
N THR A 13 -4.37 1.98 20.22
CA THR A 13 -4.89 0.82 20.97
C THR A 13 -3.79 -0.11 21.49
N ASN A 14 -2.72 -0.33 20.71
CA ASN A 14 -1.54 -1.09 21.16
C ASN A 14 -0.29 -0.65 20.37
N PRO A 15 0.94 -0.87 20.89
CA PRO A 15 2.16 -0.44 20.20
C PRO A 15 2.34 -1.10 18.82
N LEU A 16 1.78 -2.30 18.63
CA LEU A 16 1.84 -3.00 17.35
C LEU A 16 0.97 -2.33 16.28
N THR A 17 -0.25 -1.89 16.60
CA THR A 17 -1.11 -1.19 15.62
C THR A 17 -0.49 0.12 15.19
N GLN A 18 0.20 0.83 16.08
CA GLN A 18 0.93 2.04 15.73
C GLN A 18 2.03 1.77 14.70
N ILE A 19 2.83 0.71 14.89
CA ILE A 19 3.90 0.33 13.95
C ILE A 19 3.31 -0.13 12.61
N VAL A 20 2.30 -1.00 12.64
CA VAL A 20 1.66 -1.54 11.42
C VAL A 20 1.00 -0.42 10.63
N HIS A 21 0.26 0.48 11.30
CA HIS A 21 -0.38 1.61 10.64
C HIS A 21 0.67 2.59 10.07
N GLY A 22 1.76 2.87 10.79
CA GLY A 22 2.83 3.73 10.30
C GLY A 22 3.56 3.16 9.08
N ARG A 23 3.44 1.86 8.80
CA ARG A 23 4.05 1.17 7.65
C ARG A 23 3.05 0.84 6.54
N LYS A 24 1.85 1.40 6.61
CA LYS A 24 0.80 1.16 5.63
C LYS A 24 1.01 2.01 4.38
N LEU A 25 0.88 1.38 3.22
CA LEU A 25 0.97 1.98 1.91
C LEU A 25 -0.42 2.13 1.31
N SER A 26 -0.63 3.21 0.56
CA SER A 26 -1.83 3.46 -0.22
C SER A 26 -1.47 3.86 -1.65
N TYR A 27 -2.17 3.28 -2.62
CA TYR A 27 -2.11 3.71 -4.03
C TYR A 27 -3.14 4.79 -4.38
N LEU A 28 -3.86 5.27 -3.37
CA LEU A 28 -4.91 6.26 -3.51
C LEU A 28 -4.29 7.64 -3.48
N ASP A 29 -4.11 8.22 -4.67
CA ASP A 29 -3.61 9.58 -4.82
C ASP A 29 -4.76 10.55 -5.12
N PRO A 30 -4.75 11.78 -4.55
CA PRO A 30 -5.76 12.80 -4.82
C PRO A 30 -5.93 13.16 -6.31
N GLY A 31 -4.89 12.98 -7.12
CA GLY A 31 -4.88 13.20 -8.56
C GLY A 31 -4.75 11.91 -9.40
N GLY A 32 -4.88 10.74 -8.77
CA GLY A 32 -4.60 9.45 -9.39
C GLY A 32 -5.75 8.46 -9.24
N LEU A 33 -5.46 7.31 -8.64
CA LEU A 33 -6.39 6.21 -8.56
C LEU A 33 -7.47 6.43 -7.49
N THR A 34 -8.74 6.29 -7.88
CA THR A 34 -9.83 6.22 -6.89
C THR A 34 -10.24 4.78 -6.63
N ARG A 35 -10.80 4.53 -5.43
CA ARG A 35 -11.35 3.24 -5.01
C ARG A 35 -12.36 2.62 -6.00
N ARG A 36 -13.10 3.48 -6.72
CA ARG A 36 -14.13 3.07 -7.68
C ARG A 36 -13.60 2.90 -9.10
N THR A 37 -12.56 3.66 -9.47
CA THR A 37 -11.97 3.62 -10.82
C THR A 37 -10.84 2.59 -10.94
N ALA A 38 -10.35 2.05 -9.82
CA ALA A 38 -9.28 1.06 -9.80
C ALA A 38 -9.69 -0.26 -10.48
N SER A 39 -9.06 -0.53 -11.62
CA SER A 39 -9.22 -1.75 -12.43
C SER A 39 -8.65 -3.00 -11.73
N PHE A 40 -9.05 -4.17 -12.19
CA PHE A 40 -8.59 -5.46 -11.63
C PHE A 40 -7.06 -5.62 -11.66
N ARG A 41 -6.40 -5.27 -12.77
CA ARG A 41 -4.94 -5.38 -12.93
C ARG A 41 -4.13 -4.66 -11.86
N ILE A 42 -4.70 -3.59 -11.29
CA ILE A 42 -4.04 -2.74 -10.31
C ILE A 42 -4.14 -3.33 -8.91
N ARG A 43 -5.20 -4.10 -8.66
CA ARG A 43 -5.42 -4.79 -7.38
C ARG A 43 -4.69 -6.13 -7.33
N ASP A 44 -4.18 -6.60 -8.46
CA ASP A 44 -3.48 -7.86 -8.58
C ASP A 44 -2.03 -7.76 -8.07
N ILE A 45 -1.48 -8.90 -7.64
CA ILE A 45 -0.15 -8.97 -7.07
C ILE A 45 0.85 -9.19 -8.21
N HIS A 46 1.53 -8.11 -8.62
CA HIS A 46 2.63 -8.22 -9.57
C HIS A 46 3.89 -8.84 -8.92
N PRO A 47 4.70 -9.64 -9.62
CA PRO A 47 5.95 -10.22 -9.08
C PRO A 47 6.92 -9.22 -8.46
N SER A 48 6.91 -7.95 -8.89
CA SER A 48 7.75 -6.88 -8.30
C SER A 48 7.37 -6.51 -6.86
N HIS A 49 6.20 -6.94 -6.36
CA HIS A 49 5.82 -6.77 -4.96
C HIS A 49 6.67 -7.65 -4.04
N TYR A 50 7.24 -8.74 -4.56
CA TYR A 50 8.00 -9.68 -3.76
C TYR A 50 9.20 -9.01 -3.08
N GLY A 51 9.30 -9.17 -1.77
CA GLY A 51 10.36 -8.56 -0.95
C GLY A 51 10.21 -7.06 -0.72
N ARG A 52 9.17 -6.41 -1.26
CA ARG A 52 8.92 -4.97 -1.07
C ARG A 52 7.62 -4.68 -0.35
N ILE A 53 6.53 -5.35 -0.75
CA ILE A 53 5.18 -5.19 -0.21
C ILE A 53 4.69 -6.54 0.29
N PHE A 54 3.93 -6.51 1.38
CA PHE A 54 3.34 -7.71 1.93
C PHE A 54 2.04 -8.06 1.17
N PRO A 55 1.99 -9.18 0.41
CA PRO A 55 0.84 -9.49 -0.44
C PRO A 55 -0.39 -9.96 0.33
N ILE A 56 -0.24 -10.32 1.60
CA ILE A 56 -1.29 -10.93 2.43
C ILE A 56 -2.04 -9.87 3.24
N ASP A 57 -1.34 -8.86 3.76
CA ASP A 57 -1.95 -7.77 4.53
C ASP A 57 -2.47 -6.69 3.58
N THR A 58 -3.71 -6.88 3.14
CA THR A 58 -4.48 -5.90 2.36
C THR A 58 -5.73 -5.52 3.14
N SER A 59 -6.20 -4.29 2.94
CA SER A 59 -7.54 -3.91 3.41
C SER A 59 -8.61 -4.80 2.77
N GLU A 60 -9.67 -5.08 3.54
CA GLU A 60 -10.83 -5.79 3.04
C GLU A 60 -11.78 -4.86 2.26
N GLY A 61 -12.72 -5.47 1.53
CA GLY A 61 -13.79 -4.79 0.80
C GLY A 61 -13.30 -4.00 -0.43
N ILE A 62 -13.81 -2.78 -0.60
CA ILE A 62 -13.55 -1.97 -1.80
C ILE A 62 -12.07 -1.58 -1.93
N ASN A 63 -11.33 -1.56 -0.82
CA ASN A 63 -9.93 -1.17 -0.76
C ASN A 63 -8.95 -2.33 -1.00
N VAL A 64 -9.44 -3.53 -1.33
CA VAL A 64 -8.59 -4.69 -1.60
C VAL A 64 -7.59 -4.40 -2.73
N GLY A 65 -6.33 -4.70 -2.48
CA GLY A 65 -5.22 -4.43 -3.40
C GLY A 65 -4.82 -2.94 -3.53
N LEU A 66 -5.53 -2.02 -2.86
CA LEU A 66 -5.25 -0.58 -2.92
C LEU A 66 -4.58 -0.03 -1.66
N ILE A 67 -4.66 -0.78 -0.57
CA ILE A 67 -4.03 -0.46 0.70
C ILE A 67 -3.40 -1.74 1.22
N GLY A 68 -2.10 -1.70 1.52
CA GLY A 68 -1.37 -2.82 2.08
C GLY A 68 -0.20 -2.37 2.96
N SER A 69 0.65 -3.31 3.36
CA SER A 69 1.77 -3.02 4.28
C SER A 69 3.14 -3.22 3.62
N LEU A 70 4.12 -2.43 4.05
CA LEU A 70 5.50 -2.56 3.61
C LEU A 70 6.15 -3.83 4.19
N ALA A 71 6.88 -4.59 3.37
CA ALA A 71 7.63 -5.76 3.85
C ALA A 71 8.74 -5.35 4.85
N ILE A 72 9.12 -6.29 5.72
CA ILE A 72 9.93 -6.02 6.93
C ILE A 72 11.24 -5.29 6.62
N HIS A 73 11.94 -5.69 5.56
CA HIS A 73 13.28 -5.20 5.21
C HIS A 73 13.30 -4.20 4.04
N THR A 74 12.15 -3.64 3.68
CA THR A 74 12.08 -2.68 2.56
C THR A 74 12.41 -1.27 3.04
N MET A 75 13.11 -0.51 2.19
CA MET A 75 13.35 0.92 2.35
C MET A 75 12.59 1.70 1.27
N LEU A 76 12.00 2.83 1.64
CA LEU A 76 11.35 3.75 0.70
C LEU A 76 12.36 4.78 0.20
N PHE A 77 12.22 5.20 -1.06
CA PHE A 77 13.01 6.27 -1.63
C PHE A 77 12.12 7.51 -1.75
N LEU A 78 12.38 8.56 -0.97
CA LEU A 78 11.59 9.80 -0.95
C LEU A 78 10.10 9.61 -0.61
N ASP A 79 9.78 8.76 0.36
CA ASP A 79 8.42 8.47 0.88
C ASP A 79 7.42 7.85 -0.13
N TYR A 80 7.88 7.49 -1.33
CA TYR A 80 7.09 6.72 -2.29
C TYR A 80 7.80 5.42 -2.69
N MET A 81 6.99 4.45 -3.12
CA MET A 81 7.49 3.23 -3.76
C MET A 81 6.98 3.19 -5.20
N ASP A 82 7.92 3.23 -6.15
CA ASP A 82 7.60 2.98 -7.54
C ASP A 82 7.46 1.47 -7.77
N ILE A 83 6.24 1.08 -8.10
CA ILE A 83 5.92 -0.23 -8.64
C ILE A 83 5.74 -0.03 -10.13
N SER A 84 6.81 0.42 -10.78
CA SER A 84 6.91 0.34 -12.23
C SER A 84 7.31 -1.09 -12.56
N LEU A 85 6.39 -1.80 -13.19
CA LEU A 85 6.59 -2.72 -14.31
C LEU A 85 5.18 -3.14 -14.75
N ASP A 86 4.81 -2.65 -15.93
CA ASP A 86 3.78 -3.16 -16.85
C ASP A 86 2.33 -3.24 -16.34
N ALA A 87 1.58 -2.15 -16.55
CA ALA A 87 0.12 -2.20 -16.65
C ALA A 87 -0.30 -2.67 -18.06
#